data_AF-A0A6P8I1A9-F1
#
_entry.id   AF-A0A6P8I1A9-F1
#
_cell.length_a   1.000
_cell.length_b   1.000
_cell.length_c   1.000
_cell.angle_alpha   90.00
_cell.angle_beta   90.00
_cell.angle_gamma   90.00
#
_symmetry.space_group_name_H-M   'P 1'
#
loop_
_entity.id
_entity.type
_entity.pdbx_description
1 polymer ?
#
loop_
_entity_poly.entity_id
_entity_poly.type
_entity_poly.pdbx_seq_one_letter_code
_entity_poly.pdbx_strand_id
1 'polypeptide(L)'
;MASSSKLTIGCIRHIPHTNSRQEPGEEEEEEQETVIPSREAALENSDAEYDTDLEEEPVNRKPEEDTSQGRGAYLKACKSLSLIPCSTFLRQLHRSDVNLKHYNLGTRGAEAVAVAMMQNTIVLSLNIAYNDIKEEGAIYISKMLTENFFITELDISFNDLRSQGAYAVAEMLRQNAELIEINLSGNKFIEKDVEPLVEAMKKNFTLKALNLSENEFCEVGGQLLGPGIDANVGLEYLNLSWNHIRRKGALAVAHGLAQNCSLKTLDISWNGFADDGAKAIGEALQQNSSLVELDISCNRISVYGAAQFAKGLAKNTTLQTLRVGKNPITSKGALDILNAVYINPDSAIEEICFDDVPVNAEFEKLLEDVLEARPNLIVQCGAAMKGKERVKKIKNKVDVLNLLLEYIELRGLRMVDFFRQLDKDGSRKLTRAEFMTGVRKAGIPMTRRQLKKLVNILDVDNDGGINYSEMVAIKGDDVFEIYHKKNLKKDDAIIKAHKTKQLKMKNVHIPL
;
A
#
# COMPACT_ATOMS: atom_id res chain seq x y z
N MET A 1 45.53 -32.23 31.13
CA MET A 1 46.88 -32.13 30.53
C MET A 1 46.73 -32.71 29.13
N ALA A 2 46.76 -31.94 28.04
CA ALA A 2 47.94 -31.31 27.41
C ALA A 2 48.94 -32.38 26.89
N SER A 3 49.39 -32.42 25.63
CA SER A 3 49.21 -31.51 24.44
C SER A 3 49.18 -32.38 23.14
N SER A 4 49.39 -31.98 21.87
CA SER A 4 49.98 -30.78 21.20
C SER A 4 49.52 -30.65 19.72
N SER A 5 49.98 -29.56 19.05
CA SER A 5 50.30 -29.41 17.60
C SER A 5 49.39 -30.05 16.50
N LYS A 6 48.69 -29.27 15.66
CA LYS A 6 49.15 -28.39 14.55
C LYS A 6 49.83 -29.10 13.35
N LEU A 7 49.24 -28.93 12.16
CA LEU A 7 49.93 -28.86 10.86
C LEU A 7 49.03 -28.11 9.83
N THR A 8 49.63 -27.59 8.76
CA THR A 8 49.03 -26.59 7.83
C THR A 8 49.67 -26.72 6.43
N ILE A 9 49.08 -26.09 5.39
CA ILE A 9 49.63 -25.92 4.01
C ILE A 9 49.51 -27.22 3.16
N GLY A 10 49.32 -27.22 1.83
CA GLY A 10 49.25 -26.14 0.83
C GLY A 10 48.59 -26.59 -0.50
N CYS A 11 48.89 -25.93 -1.63
CA CYS A 11 48.07 -26.01 -2.85
C CYS A 11 48.86 -25.98 -4.20
N ILE A 12 48.16 -26.30 -5.29
CA ILE A 12 48.45 -26.05 -6.74
C ILE A 12 49.42 -27.03 -7.50
N ARG A 13 49.03 -27.35 -8.75
CA ARG A 13 49.80 -27.80 -9.97
C ARG A 13 49.68 -29.29 -10.39
N HIS A 14 49.74 -29.69 -11.69
CA HIS A 14 49.23 -29.14 -12.98
C HIS A 14 49.57 -30.11 -14.16
N ILE A 15 48.69 -30.27 -15.20
CA ILE A 15 49.04 -30.67 -16.61
C ILE A 15 49.51 -32.16 -16.78
N PRO A 16 49.59 -32.89 -17.95
CA PRO A 16 49.30 -32.61 -19.40
C PRO A 16 48.45 -33.63 -20.27
N HIS A 17 47.85 -33.11 -21.36
CA HIS A 17 47.80 -33.52 -22.80
C HIS A 17 47.25 -34.85 -23.44
N THR A 18 46.48 -34.66 -24.54
CA THR A 18 46.41 -35.39 -25.86
C THR A 18 45.80 -36.82 -25.91
N ASN A 19 45.13 -37.34 -26.97
CA ASN A 19 44.67 -36.92 -28.33
C ASN A 19 43.66 -37.99 -28.88
N SER A 20 42.94 -37.96 -30.03
CA SER A 20 42.54 -36.99 -31.11
C SER A 20 41.59 -37.71 -32.13
N ARG A 21 41.10 -37.02 -33.19
CA ARG A 21 40.32 -37.51 -34.40
C ARG A 21 38.80 -37.79 -34.21
N GLN A 22 37.89 -37.51 -35.17
CA GLN A 22 37.88 -36.56 -36.30
C GLN A 22 36.43 -36.30 -36.83
N GLU A 23 36.25 -35.20 -37.57
CA GLU A 23 35.06 -34.53 -38.18
C GLU A 23 34.35 -35.28 -39.36
N PRO A 24 33.25 -34.78 -40.03
CA PRO A 24 32.91 -33.35 -40.33
C PRO A 24 31.42 -32.88 -40.36
N GLY A 25 31.21 -31.57 -40.58
CA GLY A 25 29.94 -30.95 -41.01
C GLY A 25 29.87 -29.42 -40.78
N GLU A 26 29.98 -28.61 -41.84
CA GLU A 26 29.84 -27.13 -41.89
C GLU A 26 28.34 -26.72 -41.99
N GLU A 27 27.87 -25.45 -41.95
CA GLU A 27 28.40 -24.13 -42.35
C GLU A 27 27.92 -22.98 -41.42
N GLU A 28 28.53 -21.79 -41.52
CA GLU A 28 28.13 -20.51 -40.89
C GLU A 28 27.80 -19.46 -41.97
N GLU A 29 26.85 -18.54 -41.71
CA GLU A 29 26.73 -17.26 -42.44
C GLU A 29 26.39 -16.11 -41.48
N GLU A 30 27.02 -14.95 -41.68
CA GLU A 30 26.73 -13.67 -41.03
C GLU A 30 25.77 -12.81 -41.88
N GLU A 31 25.15 -11.77 -41.31
CA GLU A 31 25.36 -10.35 -41.74
C GLU A 31 24.23 -9.34 -41.38
N GLN A 32 24.70 -8.13 -41.03
CA GLN A 32 24.16 -6.78 -41.29
C GLN A 32 22.89 -6.21 -40.60
N GLU A 33 23.01 -4.92 -40.26
CA GLU A 33 21.96 -4.01 -39.81
C GLU A 33 21.22 -3.33 -41.00
N THR A 34 19.97 -2.92 -40.80
CA THR A 34 19.32 -1.86 -41.61
C THR A 34 18.43 -0.95 -40.75
N VAL A 35 18.19 0.29 -41.19
CA VAL A 35 17.91 1.44 -40.30
C VAL A 35 16.88 2.42 -40.91
N ILE A 36 15.92 2.90 -40.08
CA ILE A 36 15.02 4.09 -40.28
C ILE A 36 13.93 3.94 -41.39
N PRO A 37 12.76 4.64 -41.37
CA PRO A 37 12.36 5.83 -40.58
C PRO A 37 11.08 5.72 -39.69
N SER A 38 10.78 6.83 -39.01
CA SER A 38 9.72 7.06 -38.02
C SER A 38 8.42 7.73 -38.57
N ARG A 39 7.39 7.83 -37.71
CA ARG A 39 6.52 9.03 -37.58
C ARG A 39 5.78 9.09 -36.23
N GLU A 40 5.56 10.29 -35.68
CA GLU A 40 5.08 10.50 -34.30
C GLU A 40 3.58 10.88 -34.12
N ALA A 41 3.20 11.13 -32.84
CA ALA A 41 2.02 11.79 -32.24
C ALA A 41 1.12 10.83 -31.40
N ALA A 42 0.67 11.15 -30.17
CA ALA A 42 0.96 12.22 -29.19
C ALA A 42 0.51 11.69 -27.78
N LEU A 43 1.21 11.91 -26.65
CA LEU A 43 1.05 13.01 -25.64
C LEU A 43 -0.42 13.21 -25.19
N GLU A 44 -0.80 13.39 -23.91
CA GLU A 44 -0.22 13.99 -22.68
C GLU A 44 -0.84 13.29 -21.42
N ASN A 45 -0.52 13.54 -20.14
CA ASN A 45 0.71 13.89 -19.41
C ASN A 45 0.47 13.56 -17.91
N SER A 46 1.54 13.35 -17.13
CA SER A 46 1.50 13.50 -15.65
C SER A 46 2.93 13.73 -15.15
N ASP A 47 3.20 14.92 -14.63
CA ASP A 47 4.56 15.44 -14.58
C ASP A 47 5.36 14.89 -13.38
N ALA A 48 5.98 13.73 -13.59
CA ALA A 48 7.12 13.28 -12.81
C ALA A 48 8.36 14.05 -13.28
N GLU A 49 8.53 15.27 -12.77
CA GLU A 49 9.70 16.11 -13.04
C GLU A 49 10.97 15.41 -12.51
N TYR A 50 11.83 14.98 -13.44
CA TYR A 50 13.11 14.35 -13.11
C TYR A 50 14.10 15.43 -12.65
N ASP A 51 14.03 15.81 -11.37
CA ASP A 51 14.94 16.76 -10.68
C ASP A 51 16.38 16.20 -10.68
N THR A 52 17.08 16.36 -11.82
CA THR A 52 18.52 16.15 -11.93
C THR A 52 19.23 17.32 -11.26
N ASP A 53 20.19 17.05 -10.38
CA ASP A 53 21.01 18.05 -9.66
C ASP A 53 22.05 18.71 -10.61
N LEU A 54 21.54 19.27 -11.71
CA LEU A 54 22.24 19.86 -12.87
C LEU A 54 21.69 21.27 -13.21
N GLU A 55 20.96 21.90 -12.30
CA GLU A 55 20.57 23.32 -12.38
C GLU A 55 21.75 24.22 -11.96
N GLU A 56 21.93 25.36 -12.63
CA GLU A 56 23.09 26.25 -12.38
C GLU A 56 23.05 26.91 -10.99
N GLU A 57 24.23 27.16 -10.39
CA GLU A 57 24.31 27.80 -9.08
C GLU A 57 23.61 29.19 -9.06
N PRO A 58 22.67 29.45 -8.13
CA PRO A 58 22.03 30.75 -8.02
C PRO A 58 23.02 31.80 -7.52
N VAL A 59 23.60 32.53 -8.47
CA VAL A 59 24.70 33.49 -8.29
C VAL A 59 24.45 34.45 -7.13
N ASN A 60 25.39 34.45 -6.17
CA ASN A 60 25.61 35.51 -5.19
C ASN A 60 24.45 35.80 -4.21
N ARG A 61 24.07 34.80 -3.40
CA ARG A 61 23.74 35.05 -2.00
C ARG A 61 25.00 34.88 -1.15
N LYS A 62 25.25 35.81 -0.22
CA LYS A 62 26.40 35.70 0.71
C LYS A 62 26.22 34.46 1.60
N PRO A 63 27.33 33.85 2.09
CA PRO A 63 27.28 32.92 3.20
C PRO A 63 27.00 33.71 4.49
N GLU A 64 25.76 34.14 4.67
CA GLU A 64 25.24 34.57 5.96
C GLU A 64 25.30 33.35 6.92
N GLU A 65 25.56 33.61 8.20
CA GLU A 65 25.86 32.56 9.19
C GLU A 65 24.57 31.85 9.66
N ASP A 66 23.85 31.28 8.69
CA ASP A 66 22.57 30.62 8.86
C ASP A 66 22.74 29.28 9.59
N THR A 67 22.80 29.43 10.91
CA THR A 67 22.85 28.39 11.93
C THR A 67 21.48 27.74 12.14
N SER A 68 20.46 28.11 11.37
CA SER A 68 19.17 27.44 11.43
C SER A 68 19.28 25.96 11.05
N GLN A 69 18.62 25.12 11.86
CA GLN A 69 18.11 23.80 11.43
C GLN A 69 19.17 22.83 10.87
N GLY A 70 20.43 22.97 11.31
CA GLY A 70 21.54 22.12 10.88
C GLY A 70 22.17 22.47 9.52
N ARG A 71 21.75 23.56 8.85
CA ARG A 71 22.27 23.96 7.52
C ARG A 71 23.79 24.15 7.51
N GLY A 72 24.30 24.97 8.44
CA GLY A 72 25.74 25.18 8.61
C GLY A 72 26.50 23.91 9.02
N ALA A 73 25.86 23.00 9.76
CA ALA A 73 26.44 21.71 10.16
C ALA A 73 26.59 20.78 8.95
N TYR A 74 25.59 20.68 8.08
CA TYR A 74 25.66 19.91 6.83
C TYR A 74 26.80 20.39 5.92
N LEU A 75 26.83 21.69 5.62
CA LEU A 75 27.85 22.28 4.74
C LEU A 75 29.28 22.07 5.28
N LYS A 76 29.45 22.16 6.60
CA LYS A 76 30.72 21.85 7.28
C LYS A 76 31.07 20.36 7.18
N ALA A 77 30.10 19.47 7.40
CA ALA A 77 30.27 18.02 7.31
C ALA A 77 30.66 17.58 5.89
N CYS A 78 29.93 18.03 4.87
CA CYS A 78 30.27 17.81 3.45
C CYS A 78 31.69 18.28 3.13
N LYS A 79 32.09 19.47 3.61
CA LYS A 79 33.45 19.99 3.40
C LYS A 79 34.53 19.14 4.09
N SER A 80 34.31 18.65 5.31
CA SER A 80 35.25 17.72 5.98
C SER A 80 35.27 16.33 5.37
N LEU A 81 34.17 15.89 4.74
CA LEU A 81 34.04 14.59 4.09
C LEU A 81 34.36 14.64 2.59
N SER A 82 34.78 15.78 2.05
CA SER A 82 35.03 15.98 0.60
C SER A 82 33.83 15.56 -0.27
N LEU A 83 32.62 15.93 0.15
CA LEU A 83 31.36 15.66 -0.56
C LEU A 83 30.86 16.94 -1.23
N ILE A 84 30.20 16.78 -2.38
CA ILE A 84 29.33 17.81 -2.95
C ILE A 84 28.06 17.86 -2.07
N PRO A 85 27.65 19.02 -1.52
CA PRO A 85 26.43 19.11 -0.74
C PRO A 85 25.20 18.91 -1.64
N CYS A 86 24.27 18.03 -1.25
CA CYS A 86 23.02 17.84 -1.99
C CYS A 86 22.17 19.12 -1.95
N SER A 87 21.84 19.67 -3.12
CA SER A 87 21.07 20.91 -3.21
C SER A 87 19.66 20.72 -2.66
N THR A 88 19.02 19.59 -2.96
CA THR A 88 17.66 19.23 -2.52
C THR A 88 17.55 19.13 -1.00
N PHE A 89 18.50 18.49 -0.31
CA PHE A 89 18.52 18.45 1.16
C PHE A 89 18.58 19.86 1.75
N LEU A 90 19.47 20.70 1.21
CA LEU A 90 19.60 22.11 1.59
C LEU A 90 18.35 22.95 1.26
N ARG A 91 17.48 22.53 0.33
CA ARG A 91 16.14 23.12 0.10
C ARG A 91 15.10 22.63 1.12
N GLN A 92 15.25 21.42 1.68
CA GLN A 92 14.21 20.77 2.51
C GLN A 92 14.43 20.91 4.04
N LEU A 93 15.61 21.30 4.54
CA LEU A 93 15.92 21.40 5.98
C LEU A 93 14.93 22.22 6.86
N HIS A 94 14.11 23.09 6.25
CA HIS A 94 13.12 23.93 6.94
C HIS A 94 11.68 23.37 6.86
N ARG A 95 11.49 22.17 6.32
CA ARG A 95 10.21 21.47 6.21
C ARG A 95 10.09 20.40 7.29
N SER A 96 8.86 19.98 7.57
CA SER A 96 8.59 18.79 8.40
C SER A 96 8.95 17.48 7.72
N ASP A 97 8.97 17.49 6.37
CA ASP A 97 9.28 16.35 5.52
C ASP A 97 10.59 16.56 4.73
N VAL A 98 11.51 15.60 4.84
CA VAL A 98 12.71 15.50 4.01
C VAL A 98 12.64 14.18 3.24
N ASN A 99 12.79 14.27 1.91
CA ASN A 99 12.82 13.12 1.03
C ASN A 99 14.03 13.21 0.09
N LEU A 100 14.98 12.29 0.31
CA LEU A 100 16.20 12.08 -0.47
C LEU A 100 16.24 10.68 -1.09
N LYS A 101 15.08 10.06 -1.37
CA LYS A 101 15.04 8.71 -1.94
C LYS A 101 15.77 8.67 -3.29
N HIS A 102 16.64 7.67 -3.50
CA HIS A 102 17.48 7.48 -4.71
C HIS A 102 18.60 8.52 -4.95
N TYR A 103 18.97 9.37 -3.98
CA TYR A 103 20.04 10.38 -4.14
C TYR A 103 21.48 9.82 -4.06
N ASN A 104 21.66 8.50 -3.90
CA ASN A 104 22.96 7.82 -3.81
C ASN A 104 23.93 8.45 -2.78
N LEU A 105 23.41 8.85 -1.60
CA LEU A 105 24.18 9.52 -0.54
C LEU A 105 25.41 8.71 -0.10
N GLY A 106 25.31 7.39 -0.09
CA GLY A 106 26.29 6.48 0.48
C GLY A 106 26.49 6.67 1.99
N THR A 107 27.40 5.89 2.57
CA THR A 107 27.81 5.99 3.98
C THR A 107 28.18 7.42 4.42
N ARG A 108 28.90 8.15 3.57
CA ARG A 108 29.44 9.48 3.91
C ARG A 108 28.40 10.59 3.75
N GLY A 109 27.48 10.48 2.78
CA GLY A 109 26.33 11.38 2.70
C GLY A 109 25.36 11.16 3.86
N ALA A 110 25.16 9.90 4.30
CA ALA A 110 24.41 9.61 5.51
C ALA A 110 25.07 10.17 6.78
N GLU A 111 26.40 10.11 6.91
CA GLU A 111 27.15 10.79 7.98
C GLU A 111 26.91 12.31 7.97
N ALA A 112 26.97 12.97 6.80
CA ALA A 112 26.69 14.40 6.69
C ALA A 112 25.23 14.75 7.04
N VAL A 113 24.26 13.96 6.57
CA VAL A 113 22.83 14.11 6.91
C VAL A 113 22.60 13.90 8.41
N ALA A 114 23.23 12.90 9.03
CA ALA A 114 23.15 12.66 10.47
C ALA A 114 23.68 13.85 11.30
N VAL A 115 24.82 14.44 10.90
CA VAL A 115 25.39 15.63 11.56
C VAL A 115 24.46 16.85 11.44
N ALA A 116 23.70 16.98 10.36
CA ALA A 116 22.70 18.03 10.20
C ALA A 116 21.43 17.79 11.02
N MET A 117 20.88 16.58 10.96
CA MET A 117 19.66 16.17 11.66
C MET A 117 19.80 16.18 13.19
N MET A 118 21.00 15.94 13.73
CA MET A 118 21.29 16.05 15.16
C MET A 118 20.98 17.44 15.75
N GLN A 119 20.90 18.49 14.92
CA GLN A 119 20.56 19.87 15.34
C GLN A 119 19.25 20.38 14.71
N ASN A 120 18.51 19.52 13.98
CA ASN A 120 17.26 19.92 13.33
C ASN A 120 16.06 19.62 14.24
N THR A 121 15.23 20.64 14.47
CA THR A 121 14.06 20.60 15.36
C THR A 121 12.74 20.81 14.61
N ILE A 122 12.73 20.60 13.29
CA ILE A 122 11.58 20.83 12.40
C ILE A 122 11.25 19.58 11.60
N VAL A 123 12.25 18.84 11.10
CA VAL A 123 12.06 17.59 10.37
C VAL A 123 11.49 16.53 11.32
N LEU A 124 10.28 16.10 11.01
CA LEU A 124 9.56 15.02 11.70
C LEU A 124 9.64 13.71 10.89
N SER A 125 9.72 13.82 9.56
CA SER A 125 9.74 12.69 8.63
C SER A 125 10.97 12.74 7.72
N LEU A 126 11.78 11.68 7.75
CA LEU A 126 13.03 11.56 7.01
C LEU A 126 13.02 10.31 6.12
N ASN A 127 12.86 10.49 4.81
CA ASN A 127 13.06 9.43 3.82
C ASN A 127 14.46 9.53 3.19
N ILE A 128 15.25 8.49 3.43
CA ILE A 128 16.60 8.28 2.89
C ILE A 128 16.72 6.86 2.28
N ALA A 129 15.63 6.29 1.77
CA ALA A 129 15.63 4.97 1.16
C ALA A 129 16.40 4.90 -0.18
N TYR A 130 16.92 3.72 -0.53
CA TYR A 130 17.69 3.47 -1.77
C TYR A 130 18.90 4.42 -1.97
N ASN A 131 19.71 4.62 -0.93
CA ASN A 131 20.85 5.53 -0.93
C ASN A 131 22.22 4.87 -0.73
N ASP A 132 22.29 3.54 -0.73
CA ASP A 132 23.52 2.76 -0.53
C ASP A 132 24.27 3.09 0.78
N ILE A 133 23.52 3.38 1.84
CA ILE A 133 24.03 3.89 3.13
C ILE A 133 25.02 2.92 3.83
N LYS A 134 24.80 1.61 3.67
CA LYS A 134 25.56 0.50 4.29
C LYS A 134 25.51 0.45 5.82
N GLU A 135 26.15 -0.58 6.36
CA GLU A 135 26.37 -0.88 7.78
C GLU A 135 26.81 0.35 8.57
N GLU A 136 27.89 1.02 8.15
CA GLU A 136 28.46 2.17 8.85
C GLU A 136 27.55 3.41 8.78
N GLY A 137 26.90 3.64 7.64
CA GLY A 137 26.02 4.80 7.46
C GLY A 137 24.82 4.77 8.41
N ALA A 138 24.26 3.58 8.64
CA ALA A 138 23.17 3.41 9.61
C ALA A 138 23.63 3.47 11.06
N ILE A 139 24.91 3.22 11.38
CA ILE A 139 25.46 3.54 12.70
C ILE A 139 25.40 5.06 12.94
N TYR A 140 25.68 5.89 11.94
CA TYR A 140 25.54 7.35 12.06
C TYR A 140 24.09 7.80 12.22
N ILE A 141 23.16 7.28 11.40
CA ILE A 141 21.72 7.61 11.52
C ILE A 141 21.16 7.15 12.88
N SER A 142 21.52 5.95 13.34
CA SER A 142 21.06 5.42 14.64
C SER A 142 21.58 6.26 15.82
N LYS A 143 22.84 6.72 15.77
CA LYS A 143 23.43 7.64 16.77
C LYS A 143 22.86 9.05 16.72
N MET A 144 22.36 9.49 15.57
CA MET A 144 21.63 10.76 15.47
C MET A 144 20.26 10.63 16.14
N LEU A 145 19.55 9.52 15.92
CA LEU A 145 18.24 9.27 16.54
C LEU A 145 18.26 8.93 18.03
N THR A 146 19.43 8.67 18.64
CA THR A 146 19.54 8.65 20.12
C THR A 146 19.62 10.05 20.74
N GLU A 147 19.92 11.08 19.95
CA GLU A 147 20.06 12.48 20.39
C GLU A 147 18.98 13.42 19.81
N ASN A 148 18.34 13.04 18.70
CA ASN A 148 17.24 13.79 18.09
C ASN A 148 15.89 13.31 18.64
N PHE A 149 15.11 14.26 19.16
CA PHE A 149 13.79 14.05 19.78
C PHE A 149 12.64 14.66 18.95
N PHE A 150 12.81 14.78 17.64
CA PHE A 150 11.86 15.42 16.72
C PHE A 150 11.44 14.51 15.55
N ILE A 151 12.33 13.64 15.07
CA ILE A 151 12.01 12.70 13.98
C ILE A 151 11.10 11.58 14.52
N THR A 152 9.83 11.61 14.09
CA THR A 152 8.80 10.61 14.40
C THR A 152 8.68 9.53 13.32
N GLU A 153 9.17 9.78 12.11
CA GLU A 153 9.08 8.87 10.96
C GLU A 153 10.46 8.73 10.27
N LEU A 154 10.95 7.50 10.08
CA LEU A 154 12.17 7.20 9.32
C LEU A 154 11.92 6.14 8.25
N ASP A 155 12.24 6.45 6.99
CA ASP A 155 12.42 5.44 5.94
C ASP A 155 13.90 5.32 5.55
N ILE A 156 14.50 4.20 5.92
CA ILE A 156 15.88 3.82 5.59
C ILE A 156 15.90 2.48 4.84
N SER A 157 14.83 2.15 4.12
CA SER A 157 14.73 0.91 3.34
C SER A 157 15.70 0.83 2.15
N PHE A 158 16.02 -0.40 1.73
CA PHE A 158 16.87 -0.73 0.57
C PHE A 158 18.26 -0.06 0.59
N ASN A 159 18.94 -0.13 1.74
CA ASN A 159 20.19 0.59 2.00
C ASN A 159 21.38 -0.31 2.39
N ASP A 160 21.26 -1.63 2.25
CA ASP A 160 22.32 -2.60 2.60
C ASP A 160 22.77 -2.52 4.07
N LEU A 161 21.86 -2.21 5.01
CA LEU A 161 22.19 -2.04 6.43
C LEU A 161 22.80 -3.28 7.09
N ARG A 162 22.36 -4.49 6.69
CA ARG A 162 22.83 -5.80 7.18
C ARG A 162 22.91 -5.87 8.72
N SER A 163 23.68 -6.81 9.23
CA SER A 163 23.73 -7.16 10.65
C SER A 163 24.26 -6.05 11.57
N GLN A 164 25.28 -5.30 11.16
CA GLN A 164 25.84 -4.25 12.01
C GLN A 164 24.92 -3.02 12.04
N GLY A 165 24.25 -2.69 10.93
CA GLY A 165 23.17 -1.71 10.90
C GLY A 165 21.95 -2.16 11.72
N ALA A 166 21.54 -3.43 11.63
CA ALA A 166 20.45 -3.99 12.43
C ALA A 166 20.72 -3.86 13.94
N TYR A 167 21.94 -4.16 14.40
CA TYR A 167 22.33 -3.99 15.80
C TYR A 167 22.27 -2.51 16.24
N ALA A 168 22.74 -1.59 15.41
CA ALA A 168 22.70 -0.15 15.70
C ALA A 168 21.25 0.38 15.79
N VAL A 169 20.38 -0.06 14.87
CA VAL A 169 18.94 0.26 14.89
C VAL A 169 18.26 -0.36 16.13
N ALA A 170 18.60 -1.59 16.50
CA ALA A 170 18.08 -2.25 17.70
C ALA A 170 18.54 -1.57 19.01
N GLU A 171 19.74 -1.00 19.07
CA GLU A 171 20.18 -0.18 20.21
C GLU A 171 19.42 1.15 20.25
N MET A 172 19.27 1.83 19.12
CA MET A 172 18.52 3.09 19.00
C MET A 172 17.05 2.91 19.40
N LEU A 173 16.37 1.87 18.90
CA LEU A 173 14.96 1.58 19.24
C LEU A 173 14.75 1.22 20.72
N ARG A 174 15.81 0.88 21.48
CA ARG A 174 15.75 0.69 22.94
C ARG A 174 15.89 1.98 23.75
N GLN A 175 16.26 3.10 23.11
CA GLN A 175 16.58 4.37 23.78
C GLN A 175 15.70 5.53 23.28
N ASN A 176 15.41 5.58 21.98
CA ASN A 176 14.51 6.56 21.39
C ASN A 176 13.04 6.23 21.75
N ALA A 177 12.31 7.25 22.21
CA ALA A 177 10.90 7.19 22.60
C ALA A 177 9.97 8.08 21.75
N GLU A 178 10.50 8.70 20.69
CA GLU A 178 9.77 9.66 19.84
C GLU A 178 9.42 9.06 18.46
N LEU A 179 10.13 8.04 18.01
CA LEU A 179 9.92 7.39 16.72
C LEU A 179 8.62 6.56 16.75
N ILE A 180 7.69 6.94 15.89
CA ILE A 180 6.35 6.36 15.71
C ILE A 180 6.35 5.36 14.55
N GLU A 181 7.04 5.68 13.45
CA GLU A 181 7.11 4.80 12.27
C GLU A 181 8.55 4.58 11.80
N ILE A 182 8.90 3.33 11.49
CA ILE A 182 10.19 2.98 10.88
C ILE A 182 10.05 1.98 9.75
N ASN A 183 10.61 2.32 8.58
CA ASN A 183 10.74 1.42 7.45
C ASN A 183 12.21 0.95 7.31
N LEU A 184 12.39 -0.35 7.47
CA LEU A 184 13.67 -1.07 7.43
C LEU A 184 13.67 -2.15 6.33
N SER A 185 12.74 -2.12 5.37
CA SER A 185 12.65 -3.17 4.35
C SER A 185 13.87 -3.24 3.43
N GLY A 186 14.08 -4.39 2.78
CA GLY A 186 15.08 -4.54 1.72
C GLY A 186 16.55 -4.44 2.18
N ASN A 187 16.82 -4.64 3.47
CA ASN A 187 18.10 -4.27 4.11
C ASN A 187 19.07 -5.43 4.38
N LYS A 188 18.74 -6.65 3.92
CA LYS A 188 19.57 -7.86 4.05
C LYS A 188 19.89 -8.22 5.51
N PHE A 189 18.93 -7.99 6.40
CA PHE A 189 18.95 -8.54 7.76
C PHE A 189 18.70 -10.04 7.71
N ILE A 190 19.52 -10.83 8.43
CA ILE A 190 19.42 -12.30 8.43
C ILE A 190 18.89 -12.82 9.78
N GLU A 191 18.65 -14.12 9.90
CA GLU A 191 18.04 -14.76 11.08
C GLU A 191 18.64 -14.38 12.46
N LYS A 192 19.96 -14.16 12.55
CA LYS A 192 20.64 -13.77 13.81
C LYS A 192 20.34 -12.32 14.24
N ASP A 193 19.95 -11.47 13.29
CA ASP A 193 19.74 -10.04 13.49
C ASP A 193 18.37 -9.76 14.12
N VAL A 194 17.49 -10.77 14.12
CA VAL A 194 16.14 -10.73 14.68
C VAL A 194 16.13 -10.68 16.19
N GLU A 195 17.05 -11.34 16.90
CA GLU A 195 17.07 -11.34 18.37
C GLU A 195 17.28 -9.92 18.95
N PRO A 196 18.27 -9.12 18.51
CA PRO A 196 18.37 -7.70 18.88
C PRO A 196 17.11 -6.88 18.56
N LEU A 197 16.55 -7.04 17.36
CA LEU A 197 15.35 -6.29 16.93
C LEU A 197 14.11 -6.66 17.77
N VAL A 198 13.94 -7.92 18.13
CA VAL A 198 12.86 -8.40 19.00
C VAL A 198 13.04 -7.91 20.43
N GLU A 199 14.26 -7.93 20.98
CA GLU A 199 14.55 -7.37 22.31
C GLU A 199 14.45 -5.84 22.38
N ALA A 200 14.54 -5.16 21.24
CA ALA A 200 14.17 -3.75 21.11
C ALA A 200 12.65 -3.57 21.07
N MET A 201 11.96 -4.31 20.20
CA MET A 201 10.51 -4.26 20.04
C MET A 201 9.76 -4.61 21.34
N LYS A 202 10.27 -5.49 22.20
CA LYS A 202 9.68 -5.77 23.53
C LYS A 202 9.77 -4.62 24.53
N LYS A 203 10.65 -3.64 24.31
CA LYS A 203 10.95 -2.52 25.23
C LYS A 203 10.44 -1.18 24.68
N ASN A 204 10.27 -1.08 23.37
CA ASN A 204 9.70 0.08 22.72
C ASN A 204 8.16 -0.03 22.68
N PHE A 205 7.48 0.95 23.27
CA PHE A 205 6.02 1.05 23.30
C PHE A 205 5.48 2.28 22.53
N THR A 206 6.36 3.06 21.92
CA THR A 206 6.06 4.32 21.21
C THR A 206 5.92 4.08 19.71
N LEU A 207 6.71 3.16 19.16
CA LEU A 207 6.66 2.72 17.77
C LEU A 207 5.31 2.05 17.46
N LYS A 208 4.60 2.61 16.46
CA LYS A 208 3.29 2.18 15.96
C LYS A 208 3.36 1.43 14.64
N ALA A 209 4.28 1.79 13.75
CA ALA A 209 4.50 1.09 12.48
C ALA A 209 5.94 0.60 12.33
N LEU A 210 6.09 -0.67 12.01
CA LEU A 210 7.37 -1.34 11.76
C LEU A 210 7.29 -2.15 10.47
N ASN A 211 8.03 -1.71 9.44
CA ASN A 211 8.21 -2.50 8.23
C ASN A 211 9.59 -3.17 8.22
N LEU A 212 9.60 -4.49 8.15
CA LEU A 212 10.78 -5.35 8.05
C LEU A 212 10.75 -6.21 6.76
N SER A 213 9.90 -5.88 5.77
CA SER A 213 9.74 -6.69 4.54
C SER A 213 11.05 -6.88 3.76
N GLU A 214 11.11 -7.89 2.89
CA GLU A 214 12.25 -8.10 1.97
C GLU A 214 13.61 -8.22 2.70
N ASN A 215 13.60 -8.90 3.84
CA ASN A 215 14.80 -9.33 4.58
C ASN A 215 14.87 -10.88 4.60
N GLU A 216 15.87 -11.46 5.25
CA GLU A 216 16.23 -12.89 5.15
C GLU A 216 16.06 -13.62 6.50
N PHE A 217 15.02 -13.27 7.27
CA PHE A 217 14.77 -13.81 8.61
C PHE A 217 14.54 -15.34 8.67
N CYS A 218 14.01 -15.94 7.62
CA CYS A 218 13.84 -17.40 7.48
C CYS A 218 13.05 -18.05 8.64
N GLU A 219 13.24 -19.37 8.86
CA GLU A 219 12.52 -20.13 9.90
C GLU A 219 12.99 -19.82 11.33
N VAL A 220 14.28 -19.50 11.54
CA VAL A 220 14.81 -19.18 12.87
C VAL A 220 14.35 -17.79 13.31
N GLY A 221 14.43 -16.79 12.44
CA GLY A 221 13.89 -15.45 12.71
C GLY A 221 12.39 -15.47 12.98
N GLY A 222 11.61 -16.26 12.23
CA GLY A 222 10.18 -16.45 12.53
C GLY A 222 9.91 -17.04 13.92
N GLN A 223 10.78 -17.93 14.43
CA GLN A 223 10.65 -18.48 15.79
C GLN A 223 10.98 -17.45 16.89
N LEU A 224 11.81 -16.45 16.60
CA LEU A 224 12.11 -15.33 17.50
C LEU A 224 11.04 -14.23 17.43
N LEU A 225 10.49 -13.96 16.24
CA LEU A 225 9.44 -12.96 16.03
C LEU A 225 8.14 -13.30 16.76
N GLY A 226 7.74 -14.57 16.83
CA GLY A 226 6.52 -14.99 17.54
C GLY A 226 6.44 -14.48 18.99
N PRO A 227 7.39 -14.84 19.87
CA PRO A 227 7.49 -14.29 21.23
C PRO A 227 7.77 -12.77 21.30
N GLY A 228 8.19 -12.14 20.20
CA GLY A 228 8.25 -10.68 20.09
C GLY A 228 6.88 -10.05 19.90
N ILE A 229 6.08 -10.59 18.98
CA ILE A 229 4.71 -10.16 18.67
C ILE A 229 3.80 -10.38 19.89
N ASP A 230 3.93 -11.51 20.57
CA ASP A 230 3.23 -11.81 21.84
C ASP A 230 3.43 -10.72 22.90
N ALA A 231 4.71 -10.36 23.15
CA ALA A 231 5.10 -9.48 24.25
C ALA A 231 5.03 -7.97 23.94
N ASN A 232 4.91 -7.54 22.68
CA ASN A 232 4.74 -6.13 22.34
C ASN A 232 3.26 -5.72 22.47
N VAL A 233 3.01 -4.59 23.14
CA VAL A 233 1.67 -4.01 23.35
C VAL A 233 1.52 -2.59 22.78
N GLY A 234 2.53 -2.10 22.05
CA GLY A 234 2.56 -0.74 21.48
C GLY A 234 2.24 -0.70 19.99
N LEU A 235 2.71 -1.68 19.23
CA LEU A 235 2.75 -1.72 17.77
C LEU A 235 1.36 -2.02 17.18
N GLU A 236 1.01 -1.28 16.13
CA GLU A 236 -0.31 -1.34 15.46
C GLU A 236 -0.20 -1.80 13.99
N TYR A 237 0.92 -1.53 13.33
CA TYR A 237 1.25 -2.03 11.99
C TYR A 237 2.58 -2.81 12.02
N LEU A 238 2.57 -4.04 11.49
CA LEU A 238 3.76 -4.87 11.31
C LEU A 238 3.76 -5.50 9.92
N ASN A 239 4.85 -5.29 9.18
CA ASN A 239 5.08 -5.95 7.91
C ASN A 239 6.31 -6.86 7.96
N LEU A 240 6.07 -8.15 7.74
CA LEU A 240 7.02 -9.25 7.67
C LEU A 240 6.96 -9.95 6.32
N SER A 241 6.45 -9.30 5.28
CA SER A 241 6.33 -9.90 3.95
C SER A 241 7.69 -10.23 3.35
N TRP A 242 7.72 -11.21 2.43
CA TRP A 242 8.92 -11.57 1.65
C TRP A 242 10.13 -12.06 2.49
N ASN A 243 9.94 -12.44 3.76
CA ASN A 243 11.01 -12.76 4.71
C ASN A 243 11.43 -14.25 4.79
N HIS A 244 10.90 -15.08 3.89
CA HIS A 244 11.10 -16.54 3.88
C HIS A 244 10.67 -17.27 5.18
N ILE A 245 9.79 -16.68 5.99
CA ILE A 245 9.25 -17.27 7.23
C ILE A 245 8.45 -18.54 6.87
N ARG A 246 8.86 -19.67 7.45
CA ARG A 246 8.43 -21.03 7.05
C ARG A 246 8.36 -21.97 8.26
N ARG A 247 7.61 -23.06 8.12
CA ARG A 247 7.56 -24.19 9.08
C ARG A 247 7.40 -23.69 10.53
N LYS A 248 8.35 -23.95 11.44
CA LYS A 248 8.23 -23.55 12.86
C LYS A 248 8.12 -22.03 13.05
N GLY A 249 8.74 -21.24 12.17
CA GLY A 249 8.64 -19.78 12.22
C GLY A 249 7.23 -19.27 11.91
N ALA A 250 6.53 -19.93 10.98
CA ALA A 250 5.13 -19.62 10.67
C ALA A 250 4.19 -19.96 11.85
N LEU A 251 4.42 -21.11 12.51
CA LEU A 251 3.69 -21.51 13.72
C LEU A 251 3.94 -20.55 14.88
N ALA A 252 5.18 -20.11 15.09
CA ALA A 252 5.53 -19.18 16.16
C ALA A 252 4.91 -17.79 15.96
N VAL A 253 4.97 -17.23 14.74
CA VAL A 253 4.28 -15.96 14.41
C VAL A 253 2.77 -16.08 14.65
N ALA A 254 2.16 -17.20 14.28
CA ALA A 254 0.74 -17.44 14.56
C ALA A 254 0.42 -17.53 16.05
N HIS A 255 1.24 -18.23 16.85
CA HIS A 255 1.06 -18.30 18.30
C HIS A 255 1.19 -16.92 18.98
N GLY A 256 2.15 -16.09 18.56
CA GLY A 256 2.28 -14.73 19.08
C GLY A 256 1.10 -13.83 18.70
N LEU A 257 0.61 -13.95 17.47
CA LEU A 257 -0.60 -13.25 17.03
C LEU A 257 -1.84 -13.64 17.85
N ALA A 258 -1.93 -14.89 18.33
CA ALA A 258 -3.09 -15.38 19.09
C ALA A 258 -3.33 -14.62 20.40
N GLN A 259 -2.27 -14.11 21.04
CA GLN A 259 -2.33 -13.40 22.32
C GLN A 259 -2.14 -11.88 22.19
N ASN A 260 -1.49 -11.40 21.12
CA ASN A 260 -1.24 -9.96 20.93
C ASN A 260 -2.53 -9.13 20.93
N CYS A 261 -2.56 -8.05 21.73
CA CYS A 261 -3.72 -7.17 21.91
C CYS A 261 -3.63 -5.82 21.18
N SER A 262 -2.45 -5.41 20.69
CA SER A 262 -2.22 -4.10 20.08
C SER A 262 -2.42 -4.09 18.56
N LEU A 263 -1.88 -5.10 17.87
CA LEU A 263 -1.68 -5.10 16.42
C LEU A 263 -3.00 -5.00 15.65
N LYS A 264 -3.04 -4.12 14.65
CA LYS A 264 -4.21 -3.84 13.79
C LYS A 264 -4.00 -4.35 12.38
N THR A 265 -2.79 -4.20 11.85
CA THR A 265 -2.42 -4.66 10.50
C THR A 265 -1.21 -5.58 10.57
N LEU A 266 -1.34 -6.78 10.00
CA LEU A 266 -0.25 -7.73 9.83
C LEU A 266 -0.14 -8.13 8.35
N ASP A 267 1.01 -7.82 7.74
CA ASP A 267 1.38 -8.37 6.44
C ASP A 267 2.44 -9.47 6.64
N ILE A 268 2.06 -10.71 6.34
CA ILE A 268 2.93 -11.90 6.30
C ILE A 268 2.97 -12.50 4.90
N SER A 269 2.61 -11.74 3.86
CA SER A 269 2.56 -12.19 2.47
C SER A 269 3.95 -12.63 1.93
N TRP A 270 3.97 -13.37 0.82
CA TRP A 270 5.21 -13.83 0.15
C TRP A 270 6.18 -14.68 1.00
N ASN A 271 5.70 -15.22 2.12
CA ASN A 271 6.46 -16.14 2.96
C ASN A 271 6.23 -17.61 2.52
N GLY A 272 6.28 -18.57 3.45
CA GLY A 272 5.95 -19.96 3.16
C GLY A 272 5.27 -20.62 4.35
N PHE A 273 4.16 -20.03 4.81
CA PHE A 273 3.34 -20.55 5.90
C PHE A 273 2.75 -21.93 5.56
N ALA A 274 2.38 -22.16 4.28
CA ALA A 274 1.74 -23.38 3.81
C ALA A 274 0.51 -23.79 4.67
N ASP A 275 0.10 -25.06 4.62
CA ASP A 275 -1.15 -25.50 5.26
C ASP A 275 -1.09 -25.50 6.79
N ASP A 276 0.06 -25.86 7.38
CA ASP A 276 0.26 -25.83 8.84
C ASP A 276 0.25 -24.41 9.40
N GLY A 277 0.90 -23.45 8.72
CA GLY A 277 0.87 -22.04 9.09
C GLY A 277 -0.52 -21.41 8.88
N ALA A 278 -1.22 -21.76 7.79
CA ALA A 278 -2.60 -21.32 7.57
C ALA A 278 -3.57 -21.84 8.65
N LYS A 279 -3.42 -23.12 9.04
CA LYS A 279 -4.13 -23.70 10.19
C LYS A 279 -3.83 -22.92 11.47
N ALA A 280 -2.56 -22.68 11.78
CA ALA A 280 -2.15 -22.00 13.01
C ALA A 280 -2.65 -20.56 13.07
N ILE A 281 -2.63 -19.81 11.96
CA ILE A 281 -3.24 -18.47 11.89
C ILE A 281 -4.76 -18.55 12.06
N GLY A 282 -5.43 -19.58 11.53
CA GLY A 282 -6.85 -19.85 11.83
C GLY A 282 -7.11 -20.17 13.31
N GLU A 283 -6.19 -20.86 13.99
CA GLU A 283 -6.26 -21.11 15.44
C GLU A 283 -5.97 -19.85 16.28
N ALA A 284 -5.15 -18.93 15.76
CA ALA A 284 -4.88 -17.63 16.34
C ALA A 284 -6.05 -16.65 16.22
N LEU A 285 -6.68 -16.55 15.03
CA LEU A 285 -7.83 -15.67 14.77
C LEU A 285 -9.09 -16.01 15.61
N GLN A 286 -9.15 -17.19 16.22
CA GLN A 286 -10.23 -17.55 17.17
C GLN A 286 -10.05 -16.94 18.57
N GLN A 287 -8.86 -16.41 18.87
CA GLN A 287 -8.48 -15.85 20.17
C GLN A 287 -8.13 -14.37 20.05
N ASN A 288 -7.44 -14.01 18.97
CA ASN A 288 -7.13 -12.64 18.64
C ASN A 288 -8.43 -11.81 18.43
N SER A 289 -8.50 -10.69 19.14
CA SER A 289 -9.59 -9.70 19.09
C SER A 289 -9.05 -8.28 18.84
N SER A 290 -7.82 -8.20 18.34
CA SER A 290 -7.08 -6.95 18.11
C SER A 290 -6.93 -6.62 16.63
N LEU A 291 -6.71 -7.64 15.79
CA LEU A 291 -6.36 -7.52 14.39
C LEU A 291 -7.57 -7.15 13.52
N VAL A 292 -7.33 -6.26 12.56
CA VAL A 292 -8.31 -5.64 11.66
C VAL A 292 -7.95 -5.93 10.19
N GLU A 293 -6.67 -5.99 9.83
CA GLU A 293 -6.20 -6.33 8.50
C GLU A 293 -5.12 -7.42 8.53
N LEU A 294 -5.29 -8.44 7.68
CA LEU A 294 -4.36 -9.54 7.50
C LEU A 294 -4.07 -9.75 6.01
N ASP A 295 -2.81 -9.69 5.63
CA ASP A 295 -2.33 -10.20 4.35
C ASP A 295 -1.52 -11.49 4.54
N ILE A 296 -2.03 -12.59 3.98
CA ILE A 296 -1.38 -13.90 3.94
C ILE A 296 -1.27 -14.40 2.48
N SER A 297 -1.26 -13.49 1.51
CA SER A 297 -1.10 -13.78 0.09
C SER A 297 0.26 -14.43 -0.23
N CYS A 298 0.39 -15.13 -1.37
CA CYS A 298 1.64 -15.74 -1.84
C CYS A 298 2.33 -16.74 -0.86
N ASN A 299 1.61 -17.34 0.09
CA ASN A 299 2.16 -18.18 1.16
C ASN A 299 2.18 -19.70 0.88
N ARG A 300 1.83 -20.13 -0.34
CA ARG A 300 1.73 -21.54 -0.77
C ARG A 300 0.66 -22.34 -0.01
N ILE A 301 -0.39 -21.67 0.46
CA ILE A 301 -1.52 -22.31 1.16
C ILE A 301 -2.38 -23.07 0.15
N SER A 302 -2.63 -24.36 0.41
CA SER A 302 -3.47 -25.21 -0.43
C SER A 302 -4.94 -25.17 0.01
N VAL A 303 -5.80 -25.92 -0.70
CA VAL A 303 -7.20 -26.14 -0.29
C VAL A 303 -7.32 -26.69 1.14
N TYR A 304 -6.34 -27.48 1.62
CA TYR A 304 -6.38 -28.04 2.98
C TYR A 304 -6.12 -27.00 4.07
N GLY A 305 -5.13 -26.11 3.85
CA GLY A 305 -4.83 -24.99 4.73
C GLY A 305 -5.96 -23.96 4.74
N ALA A 306 -6.51 -23.63 3.56
CA ALA A 306 -7.69 -22.77 3.45
C ALA A 306 -8.88 -23.31 4.25
N ALA A 307 -9.17 -24.61 4.15
CA ALA A 307 -10.24 -25.26 4.90
C ALA A 307 -9.98 -25.33 6.42
N GLN A 308 -8.74 -25.20 6.91
CA GLN A 308 -8.48 -25.04 8.35
C GLN A 308 -8.58 -23.57 8.77
N PHE A 309 -8.00 -22.65 7.98
CA PHE A 309 -8.08 -21.21 8.18
C PHE A 309 -9.54 -20.73 8.28
N ALA A 310 -10.40 -21.21 7.38
CA ALA A 310 -11.83 -20.92 7.35
C ALA A 310 -12.56 -21.27 8.66
N LYS A 311 -12.22 -22.39 9.31
CA LYS A 311 -12.79 -22.77 10.63
C LYS A 311 -12.43 -21.77 11.73
N GLY A 312 -11.30 -21.09 11.58
CA GLY A 312 -10.89 -20.00 12.45
C GLY A 312 -11.66 -18.72 12.19
N LEU A 313 -11.70 -18.32 10.92
CA LEU A 313 -12.42 -17.15 10.42
C LEU A 313 -13.92 -17.17 10.79
N ALA A 314 -14.53 -18.36 10.79
CA ALA A 314 -15.91 -18.59 11.19
C ALA A 314 -16.24 -18.26 12.67
N LYS A 315 -15.25 -17.89 13.49
CA LYS A 315 -15.44 -17.39 14.86
C LYS A 315 -14.84 -16.00 15.11
N ASN A 316 -14.07 -15.45 14.17
CA ASN A 316 -13.46 -14.14 14.36
C ASN A 316 -14.48 -13.02 14.08
N THR A 317 -14.48 -12.00 14.94
CA THR A 317 -15.43 -10.87 14.92
C THR A 317 -14.74 -9.50 14.82
N THR A 318 -13.46 -9.46 14.44
CA THR A 318 -12.64 -8.22 14.47
C THR A 318 -11.92 -7.91 13.17
N LEU A 319 -11.55 -8.94 12.40
CA LEU A 319 -10.89 -8.81 11.10
C LEU A 319 -11.87 -8.19 10.09
N GLN A 320 -11.45 -7.11 9.44
CA GLN A 320 -12.22 -6.36 8.45
C GLN A 320 -11.69 -6.58 7.03
N THR A 321 -10.37 -6.66 6.86
CA THR A 321 -9.71 -6.90 5.56
C THR A 321 -8.92 -8.20 5.59
N LEU A 322 -9.19 -9.11 4.65
CA LEU A 322 -8.46 -10.36 4.47
C LEU A 322 -7.91 -10.47 3.04
N ARG A 323 -6.58 -10.59 2.88
CA ARG A 323 -5.97 -10.89 1.58
C ARG A 323 -5.33 -12.29 1.61
N VAL A 324 -5.80 -13.15 0.71
CA VAL A 324 -5.40 -14.57 0.59
C VAL A 324 -4.98 -14.94 -0.83
N GLY A 325 -4.81 -13.94 -1.69
CA GLY A 325 -4.52 -14.10 -3.12
C GLY A 325 -3.20 -14.82 -3.41
N LYS A 326 -3.03 -15.27 -4.66
CA LYS A 326 -1.82 -15.93 -5.17
C LYS A 326 -1.39 -17.17 -4.34
N ASN A 327 -2.34 -17.78 -3.64
CA ASN A 327 -2.20 -19.06 -2.97
C ASN A 327 -2.92 -20.16 -3.77
N PRO A 328 -2.40 -21.40 -3.84
CA PRO A 328 -3.06 -22.54 -4.50
C PRO A 328 -4.28 -23.09 -3.72
N ILE A 329 -5.13 -22.24 -3.15
CA ILE A 329 -6.32 -22.63 -2.37
C ILE A 329 -7.44 -23.24 -3.23
N THR A 330 -7.42 -22.97 -4.55
CA THR A 330 -8.45 -23.34 -5.54
C THR A 330 -9.83 -22.73 -5.26
N SER A 331 -10.79 -22.93 -6.17
CA SER A 331 -12.18 -22.45 -6.00
C SER A 331 -12.82 -23.00 -4.73
N LYS A 332 -12.47 -24.23 -4.34
CA LYS A 332 -12.95 -24.84 -3.10
C LYS A 332 -12.44 -24.11 -1.85
N GLY A 333 -11.14 -23.81 -1.77
CA GLY A 333 -10.61 -23.09 -0.60
C GLY A 333 -11.12 -21.66 -0.51
N ALA A 334 -11.39 -21.02 -1.66
CA ALA A 334 -12.09 -19.72 -1.70
C ALA A 334 -13.55 -19.84 -1.22
N LEU A 335 -14.26 -20.90 -1.61
CA LEU A 335 -15.62 -21.20 -1.17
C LEU A 335 -15.67 -21.51 0.34
N ASP A 336 -14.74 -22.31 0.87
CA ASP A 336 -14.63 -22.60 2.31
C ASP A 336 -14.42 -21.31 3.12
N ILE A 337 -13.56 -20.40 2.65
CA ILE A 337 -13.32 -19.08 3.27
C ILE A 337 -14.56 -18.17 3.18
N LEU A 338 -15.19 -18.07 2.01
CA LEU A 338 -16.39 -17.25 1.80
C LEU A 338 -17.57 -17.75 2.66
N ASN A 339 -17.76 -19.07 2.74
CA ASN A 339 -18.77 -19.70 3.57
C ASN A 339 -18.53 -19.43 5.07
N ALA A 340 -17.28 -19.39 5.53
CA ALA A 340 -16.96 -19.00 6.91
C ALA A 340 -17.40 -17.56 7.27
N VAL A 341 -17.42 -16.65 6.30
CA VAL A 341 -17.91 -15.27 6.47
C VAL A 341 -19.44 -15.17 6.33
N TYR A 342 -20.06 -16.16 5.67
CA TYR A 342 -21.51 -16.29 5.56
C TYR A 342 -22.16 -16.83 6.83
N ILE A 343 -21.61 -17.91 7.41
CA ILE A 343 -22.17 -18.57 8.60
C ILE A 343 -21.91 -17.80 9.91
N ASN A 344 -21.03 -16.81 9.90
CA ASN A 344 -20.68 -15.99 11.06
C ASN A 344 -21.35 -14.59 10.94
N PRO A 345 -22.51 -14.37 11.58
CA PRO A 345 -23.23 -13.09 11.50
C PRO A 345 -22.46 -11.93 12.16
N ASP A 346 -21.61 -12.24 13.14
CA ASP A 346 -20.81 -11.27 13.89
C ASP A 346 -19.42 -11.03 13.27
N SER A 347 -19.10 -11.65 12.13
CA SER A 347 -17.85 -11.42 11.41
C SER A 347 -17.75 -9.97 10.93
N ALA A 348 -16.66 -9.28 11.28
CA ALA A 348 -16.45 -7.87 10.92
C ALA A 348 -15.98 -7.64 9.47
N ILE A 349 -15.88 -8.69 8.64
CA ILE A 349 -15.23 -8.60 7.32
C ILE A 349 -16.00 -7.66 6.37
N GLU A 350 -15.31 -6.60 5.95
CA GLU A 350 -15.72 -5.67 4.88
C GLU A 350 -15.05 -6.03 3.54
N GLU A 351 -13.89 -6.68 3.52
CA GLU A 351 -13.14 -6.99 2.29
C GLU A 351 -12.41 -8.35 2.31
N ILE A 352 -12.52 -9.09 1.20
CA ILE A 352 -11.76 -10.31 0.93
C ILE A 352 -11.11 -10.22 -0.45
N CYS A 353 -9.79 -10.41 -0.55
CA CYS A 353 -9.05 -10.45 -1.82
C CYS A 353 -8.59 -11.87 -2.18
N PHE A 354 -9.20 -12.41 -3.24
CA PHE A 354 -8.88 -13.68 -3.91
C PHE A 354 -8.15 -13.43 -5.25
N ASP A 355 -7.19 -12.51 -5.28
CA ASP A 355 -6.40 -12.22 -6.48
C ASP A 355 -5.65 -13.48 -6.97
N ASP A 356 -5.66 -13.70 -8.28
CA ASP A 356 -5.09 -14.88 -8.97
C ASP A 356 -5.51 -16.26 -8.41
N VAL A 357 -6.63 -16.34 -7.66
CA VAL A 357 -7.28 -17.60 -7.28
C VAL A 357 -8.34 -17.97 -8.32
N PRO A 358 -8.35 -19.21 -8.86
CA PRO A 358 -9.40 -19.63 -9.79
C PRO A 358 -10.72 -19.87 -9.05
N VAL A 359 -11.80 -19.26 -9.53
CA VAL A 359 -13.17 -19.41 -9.01
C VAL A 359 -14.06 -20.19 -9.99
N ASN A 360 -15.10 -20.85 -9.49
CA ASN A 360 -16.05 -21.66 -10.26
C ASN A 360 -17.50 -21.20 -10.04
N ALA A 361 -18.47 -21.80 -10.75
CA ALA A 361 -19.88 -21.44 -10.65
C ALA A 361 -20.49 -21.67 -9.25
N GLU A 362 -19.94 -22.59 -8.45
CA GLU A 362 -20.36 -22.82 -7.07
C GLU A 362 -19.97 -21.65 -6.16
N PHE A 363 -18.75 -21.13 -6.34
CA PHE A 363 -18.28 -19.92 -5.67
C PHE A 363 -19.06 -18.68 -6.12
N GLU A 364 -19.32 -18.53 -7.43
CA GLU A 364 -20.12 -17.42 -7.96
C GLU A 364 -21.52 -17.39 -7.34
N LYS A 365 -22.20 -18.55 -7.25
CA LYS A 365 -23.51 -18.62 -6.59
C LYS A 365 -23.44 -18.29 -5.10
N LEU A 366 -22.48 -18.86 -4.36
CA LEU A 366 -22.33 -18.52 -2.93
C LEU A 366 -22.04 -17.02 -2.74
N LEU A 367 -21.31 -16.39 -3.67
CA LEU A 367 -21.06 -14.95 -3.64
C LEU A 367 -22.35 -14.13 -3.88
N GLU A 368 -23.27 -14.60 -4.72
CA GLU A 368 -24.61 -14.00 -4.85
C GLU A 368 -25.38 -14.11 -3.53
N ASP A 369 -25.51 -15.33 -2.97
CA ASP A 369 -26.19 -15.60 -1.68
C ASP A 369 -25.59 -14.73 -0.54
N VAL A 370 -24.26 -14.57 -0.49
CA VAL A 370 -23.55 -13.75 0.50
C VAL A 370 -23.76 -12.25 0.29
N LEU A 371 -23.77 -11.75 -0.95
CA LEU A 371 -23.95 -10.33 -1.22
C LEU A 371 -25.40 -9.86 -1.00
N GLU A 372 -26.39 -10.74 -1.15
CA GLU A 372 -27.76 -10.45 -0.71
C GLU A 372 -27.85 -10.26 0.81
N ALA A 373 -27.19 -11.12 1.59
CA ALA A 373 -27.16 -11.02 3.05
C ALA A 373 -26.23 -9.90 3.56
N ARG A 374 -25.15 -9.58 2.82
CA ARG A 374 -24.07 -8.67 3.23
C ARG A 374 -23.68 -7.69 2.11
N PRO A 375 -24.58 -6.77 1.68
CA PRO A 375 -24.39 -5.92 0.50
C PRO A 375 -23.23 -4.90 0.60
N ASN A 376 -22.60 -4.76 1.76
CA ASN A 376 -21.41 -3.92 1.94
C ASN A 376 -20.08 -4.68 1.78
N LEU A 377 -20.10 -6.02 1.67
CA LEU A 377 -18.91 -6.85 1.51
C LEU A 377 -18.26 -6.63 0.14
N ILE A 378 -16.95 -6.36 0.13
CA ILE A 378 -16.14 -6.22 -1.08
C ILE A 378 -15.37 -7.52 -1.29
N VAL A 379 -15.78 -8.33 -2.26
CA VAL A 379 -15.00 -9.49 -2.69
C VAL A 379 -14.26 -9.16 -3.99
N GLN A 380 -12.93 -9.16 -3.93
CA GLN A 380 -12.06 -9.04 -5.10
C GLN A 380 -11.65 -10.43 -5.57
N CYS A 381 -11.70 -10.69 -6.87
CA CYS A 381 -11.31 -11.97 -7.47
C CYS A 381 -10.39 -11.72 -8.67
N GLY A 382 -9.39 -12.59 -8.84
CA GLY A 382 -8.53 -12.61 -10.02
C GLY A 382 -9.30 -12.86 -11.32
N ALA A 383 -8.61 -12.75 -12.45
CA ALA A 383 -9.21 -13.01 -13.77
C ALA A 383 -9.59 -14.49 -13.91
N ALA A 384 -10.88 -14.79 -13.74
CA ALA A 384 -11.38 -16.16 -13.71
C ALA A 384 -11.08 -16.95 -14.99
N MET A 385 -10.35 -18.06 -14.85
CA MET A 385 -10.01 -19.01 -15.93
C MET A 385 -11.22 -19.89 -16.29
N LYS A 386 -12.28 -19.28 -16.83
CA LYS A 386 -13.41 -20.02 -17.44
C LYS A 386 -13.03 -20.57 -18.81
N GLY A 387 -13.25 -21.86 -19.00
CA GLY A 387 -13.00 -22.55 -20.27
C GLY A 387 -14.07 -22.20 -21.31
N LYS A 388 -13.64 -21.48 -22.36
CA LYS A 388 -14.45 -20.88 -23.44
C LYS A 388 -15.22 -19.62 -23.00
N GLU A 389 -15.18 -18.65 -23.91
CA GLU A 389 -15.70 -17.28 -23.81
C GLU A 389 -15.11 -16.38 -22.70
N ARG A 390 -14.49 -15.26 -23.11
CA ARG A 390 -14.01 -14.20 -22.23
C ARG A 390 -15.17 -13.39 -21.68
N VAL A 391 -15.82 -13.88 -20.62
CA VAL A 391 -16.74 -13.06 -19.82
C VAL A 391 -15.96 -11.86 -19.28
N LYS A 392 -16.54 -10.66 -19.41
CA LYS A 392 -15.93 -9.41 -18.93
C LYS A 392 -15.71 -9.47 -17.42
N LYS A 393 -14.72 -8.72 -16.90
CA LYS A 393 -14.46 -8.59 -15.44
C LYS A 393 -15.79 -8.42 -14.70
N ILE A 394 -16.17 -9.40 -13.86
CA ILE A 394 -17.29 -9.29 -12.93
C ILE A 394 -16.85 -8.34 -11.81
N LYS A 395 -16.84 -7.05 -12.14
CA LYS A 395 -16.81 -5.99 -11.15
C LYS A 395 -18.19 -6.01 -10.48
N ASN A 396 -18.35 -6.77 -9.40
CA ASN A 396 -19.40 -6.51 -8.40
C ASN A 396 -19.04 -5.23 -7.64
N LYS A 397 -19.01 -4.13 -8.42
CA LYS A 397 -18.95 -2.76 -7.97
C LYS A 397 -20.35 -2.52 -7.41
N VAL A 398 -20.49 -2.57 -6.08
CA VAL A 398 -21.44 -1.69 -5.41
C VAL A 398 -21.02 -0.30 -5.84
N ASP A 399 -21.68 0.20 -6.89
CA ASP A 399 -21.33 1.47 -7.46
C ASP A 399 -21.92 2.52 -6.52
N VAL A 400 -21.06 3.00 -5.62
CA VAL A 400 -21.42 4.04 -4.64
C VAL A 400 -21.97 5.29 -5.34
N LEU A 401 -21.62 5.49 -6.62
CA LEU A 401 -22.27 6.46 -7.50
C LEU A 401 -23.74 6.07 -7.79
N ASN A 402 -24.04 4.84 -8.19
CA ASN A 402 -25.42 4.41 -8.43
C ASN A 402 -26.28 4.49 -7.16
N LEU A 403 -25.74 4.14 -5.99
CA LEU A 403 -26.46 4.25 -4.71
C LEU A 403 -26.79 5.73 -4.36
N LEU A 404 -25.87 6.66 -4.68
CA LEU A 404 -26.13 8.10 -4.59
C LEU A 404 -27.21 8.56 -5.59
N LEU A 405 -27.14 8.09 -6.83
CA LEU A 405 -28.03 8.46 -7.91
C LEU A 405 -29.46 7.93 -7.71
N GLU A 406 -29.59 6.68 -7.27
CA GLU A 406 -30.85 6.03 -6.93
C GLU A 406 -31.54 6.76 -5.76
N TYR A 407 -30.78 7.18 -4.73
CA TYR A 407 -31.31 8.03 -3.66
C TYR A 407 -31.87 9.36 -4.21
N ILE A 408 -31.13 10.03 -5.10
CA ILE A 408 -31.55 11.29 -5.74
C ILE A 408 -32.84 11.08 -6.56
N GLU A 409 -32.93 9.99 -7.32
CA GLU A 409 -34.08 9.63 -8.16
C GLU A 409 -35.31 9.23 -7.32
N LEU A 410 -35.15 8.39 -6.29
CA LEU A 410 -36.21 8.01 -5.34
C LEU A 410 -36.77 9.20 -4.54
N ARG A 411 -35.98 10.27 -4.34
CA ARG A 411 -36.43 11.53 -3.73
C ARG A 411 -37.03 12.52 -4.74
N GLY A 412 -37.02 12.21 -6.04
CA GLY A 412 -37.47 13.13 -7.09
C GLY A 412 -36.63 14.40 -7.22
N LEU A 413 -35.42 14.40 -6.68
CA LEU A 413 -34.50 15.54 -6.71
C LEU A 413 -33.78 15.59 -8.05
N ARG A 414 -33.49 16.80 -8.56
CA ARG A 414 -32.44 16.92 -9.58
C ARG A 414 -31.08 16.93 -8.90
N MET A 415 -30.06 16.48 -9.61
CA MET A 415 -28.67 16.48 -9.14
C MET A 415 -28.20 17.87 -8.62
N VAL A 416 -28.66 18.96 -9.24
CA VAL A 416 -28.41 20.34 -8.78
C VAL A 416 -29.14 20.71 -7.48
N ASP A 417 -30.32 20.13 -7.22
CA ASP A 417 -31.07 20.37 -5.98
C ASP A 417 -30.47 19.58 -4.81
N PHE A 418 -29.88 18.41 -5.09
CA PHE A 418 -29.08 17.65 -4.13
C PHE A 418 -27.78 18.38 -3.77
N PHE A 419 -27.03 18.86 -4.78
CA PHE A 419 -25.79 19.61 -4.55
C PHE A 419 -26.01 20.81 -3.62
N ARG A 420 -27.05 21.61 -3.88
CA ARG A 420 -27.47 22.77 -3.05
C ARG A 420 -27.94 22.43 -1.64
N GLN A 421 -28.24 21.18 -1.31
CA GLN A 421 -28.53 20.76 0.07
C GLN A 421 -27.24 20.53 0.88
N LEU A 422 -26.12 20.27 0.18
CA LEU A 422 -24.80 20.08 0.77
C LEU A 422 -23.99 21.39 0.76
N ASP A 423 -24.09 22.16 -0.33
CA ASP A 423 -23.49 23.49 -0.56
C ASP A 423 -24.24 24.54 0.27
N LYS A 424 -23.85 24.67 1.54
CA LYS A 424 -24.54 25.50 2.54
C LYS A 424 -24.00 26.92 2.66
N ASP A 425 -22.76 27.15 2.24
CA ASP A 425 -22.15 28.47 2.18
C ASP A 425 -22.36 29.15 0.81
N GLY A 426 -22.73 28.39 -0.22
CA GLY A 426 -22.95 28.88 -1.58
C GLY A 426 -21.66 28.99 -2.39
N SER A 427 -20.57 28.36 -1.92
CA SER A 427 -19.25 28.34 -2.55
C SER A 427 -19.23 27.66 -3.93
N ARG A 428 -20.23 26.82 -4.22
CA ARG A 428 -20.33 25.96 -5.42
C ARG A 428 -19.30 24.84 -5.51
N LYS A 429 -18.53 24.60 -4.45
CA LYS A 429 -17.51 23.55 -4.33
C LYS A 429 -17.62 22.90 -2.95
N LEU A 430 -17.93 21.60 -2.90
CA LEU A 430 -18.09 20.88 -1.63
C LEU A 430 -16.73 20.40 -1.13
N THR A 431 -16.33 20.72 0.10
CA THR A 431 -15.16 20.05 0.69
C THR A 431 -15.48 18.57 0.95
N ARG A 432 -14.44 17.72 1.00
CA ARG A 432 -14.60 16.30 1.37
C ARG A 432 -15.35 16.11 2.70
N ALA A 433 -15.16 17.02 3.67
CA ALA A 433 -15.83 16.99 4.97
C ALA A 433 -17.33 17.31 4.89
N GLU A 434 -17.72 18.29 4.09
CA GLU A 434 -19.12 18.69 3.88
C GLU A 434 -19.87 17.65 3.09
N PHE A 435 -19.30 17.14 1.99
CA PHE A 435 -19.90 16.03 1.23
C PHE A 435 -20.13 14.81 2.12
N MET A 436 -19.10 14.39 2.88
CA MET A 436 -19.21 13.27 3.83
C MET A 436 -20.26 13.50 4.93
N THR A 437 -20.42 14.74 5.41
CA THR A 437 -21.40 15.07 6.45
C THR A 437 -22.81 15.19 5.87
N GLY A 438 -22.93 15.71 4.65
CA GLY A 438 -24.16 15.89 3.90
C GLY A 438 -24.81 14.56 3.53
N VAL A 439 -24.05 13.64 2.92
CA VAL A 439 -24.54 12.29 2.57
C VAL A 439 -25.04 11.51 3.80
N ARG A 440 -24.34 11.62 4.94
CA ARG A 440 -24.82 11.03 6.21
C ARG A 440 -26.11 11.68 6.71
N LYS A 441 -26.22 13.01 6.65
CA LYS A 441 -27.44 13.74 7.05
C LYS A 441 -28.62 13.52 6.11
N ALA A 442 -28.38 13.18 4.85
CA ALA A 442 -29.39 12.73 3.90
C ALA A 442 -29.89 11.30 4.20
N GLY A 443 -29.22 10.54 5.07
CA GLY A 443 -29.62 9.18 5.44
C GLY A 443 -29.33 8.14 4.36
N ILE A 444 -28.36 8.39 3.48
CA ILE A 444 -27.94 7.40 2.48
C ILE A 444 -27.11 6.30 3.18
N PRO A 445 -27.46 5.00 3.06
CA PRO A 445 -26.78 3.93 3.77
C PRO A 445 -25.42 3.63 3.15
N MET A 446 -24.37 4.32 3.61
CA MET A 446 -22.98 4.15 3.14
C MET A 446 -22.01 4.02 4.31
N THR A 447 -21.07 3.05 4.22
CA THR A 447 -19.96 2.93 5.17
C THR A 447 -18.96 4.08 5.03
N ARG A 448 -18.13 4.32 6.04
CA ARG A 448 -17.06 5.34 5.99
C ARG A 448 -16.08 5.09 4.83
N ARG A 449 -15.83 3.82 4.51
CA ARG A 449 -14.96 3.37 3.41
C ARG A 449 -15.61 3.61 2.04
N GLN A 450 -16.87 3.21 1.86
CA GLN A 450 -17.67 3.50 0.65
C GLN A 450 -17.75 5.00 0.37
N LEU A 451 -17.94 5.80 1.42
CA LEU A 451 -18.07 7.25 1.30
C LEU A 451 -16.76 7.95 0.93
N LYS A 452 -15.60 7.50 1.45
CA LYS A 452 -14.27 7.95 0.99
C LYS A 452 -14.04 7.56 -0.48
N LYS A 453 -14.43 6.35 -0.86
CA LYS A 453 -14.36 5.87 -2.26
C LYS A 453 -15.24 6.68 -3.20
N LEU A 454 -16.42 7.12 -2.76
CA LEU A 454 -17.31 7.99 -3.53
C LEU A 454 -16.71 9.40 -3.70
N VAL A 455 -16.13 9.98 -2.65
CA VAL A 455 -15.40 11.26 -2.75
C VAL A 455 -14.31 11.15 -3.81
N ASN A 456 -13.43 10.14 -3.74
CA ASN A 456 -12.37 9.89 -4.73
C ASN A 456 -12.86 9.49 -6.14
N ILE A 457 -14.18 9.37 -6.37
CA ILE A 457 -14.79 9.20 -7.70
C ILE A 457 -15.38 10.52 -8.21
N LEU A 458 -15.77 11.42 -7.30
CA LEU A 458 -16.41 12.72 -7.60
C LEU A 458 -15.41 13.89 -7.68
N ASP A 459 -14.23 13.72 -7.07
CA ASP A 459 -13.06 14.59 -7.00
C ASP A 459 -12.11 14.13 -8.12
N VAL A 460 -12.35 14.62 -9.33
CA VAL A 460 -11.79 14.14 -10.62
C VAL A 460 -10.50 14.88 -10.95
N ASP A 461 -10.45 16.19 -10.72
CA ASP A 461 -9.22 16.98 -10.87
C ASP A 461 -8.26 16.83 -9.67
N ASN A 462 -8.70 16.12 -8.62
CA ASN A 462 -7.96 15.88 -7.37
C ASN A 462 -7.68 17.17 -6.54
N ASP A 463 -8.41 18.27 -6.79
CA ASP A 463 -8.23 19.55 -6.08
C ASP A 463 -8.68 19.53 -4.61
N GLY A 464 -9.26 18.41 -4.15
CA GLY A 464 -9.66 18.20 -2.76
C GLY A 464 -11.05 18.70 -2.41
N GLY A 465 -11.84 19.16 -3.38
CA GLY A 465 -13.28 19.33 -3.27
C GLY A 465 -14.04 18.51 -4.31
N ILE A 466 -15.33 18.79 -4.42
CA ILE A 466 -16.22 18.25 -5.44
C ILE A 466 -17.01 19.41 -6.03
N ASN A 467 -16.69 19.76 -7.27
CA ASN A 467 -17.38 20.79 -8.03
C ASN A 467 -18.63 20.22 -8.70
N TYR A 468 -19.64 21.06 -8.96
CA TYR A 468 -20.87 20.63 -9.63
C TYR A 468 -20.62 20.06 -11.04
N SER A 469 -19.59 20.55 -11.74
CA SER A 469 -19.13 20.06 -13.05
C SER A 469 -18.69 18.59 -13.00
N GLU A 470 -17.87 18.22 -12.04
CA GLU A 470 -17.30 16.87 -11.89
C GLU A 470 -18.40 15.86 -11.53
N MET A 471 -19.26 16.23 -10.57
CA MET A 471 -20.39 15.39 -10.15
C MET A 471 -21.39 15.11 -11.29
N VAL A 472 -21.44 15.97 -12.33
CA VAL A 472 -22.21 15.74 -13.57
C VAL A 472 -21.41 14.93 -14.60
N ALA A 473 -20.11 15.19 -14.75
CA ALA A 473 -19.25 14.59 -15.79
C ALA A 473 -19.22 13.05 -15.77
N ILE A 474 -19.40 12.45 -14.59
CA ILE A 474 -19.26 11.00 -14.37
C ILE A 474 -20.43 10.19 -14.99
N LYS A 475 -21.48 10.84 -15.52
CA LYS A 475 -22.49 10.23 -16.41
C LYS A 475 -22.17 10.41 -17.92
N GLY A 476 -20.91 10.65 -18.27
CA GLY A 476 -20.47 10.97 -19.64
C GLY A 476 -20.74 9.92 -20.71
N ASP A 477 -20.84 8.64 -20.35
CA ASP A 477 -21.18 7.56 -21.30
C ASP A 477 -22.71 7.43 -21.50
N ASP A 478 -23.21 7.99 -22.60
CA ASP A 478 -24.44 7.68 -23.36
C ASP A 478 -25.83 7.62 -22.67
N VAL A 479 -25.97 7.76 -21.35
CA VAL A 479 -27.30 7.67 -20.68
C VAL A 479 -27.98 9.04 -20.54
N PHE A 480 -27.24 10.12 -20.27
CA PHE A 480 -27.83 11.41 -19.88
C PHE A 480 -28.49 12.16 -21.05
N GLU A 481 -27.85 12.13 -22.22
CA GLU A 481 -28.37 12.66 -23.49
C GLU A 481 -29.74 12.07 -23.85
N ILE A 482 -29.90 10.74 -23.70
CA ILE A 482 -31.14 10.01 -24.02
C ILE A 482 -32.27 10.44 -23.06
N TYR A 483 -31.97 10.65 -21.78
CA TYR A 483 -32.96 11.07 -20.79
C TYR A 483 -33.46 12.50 -21.03
N HIS A 484 -32.56 13.44 -21.31
CA HIS A 484 -32.96 14.82 -21.63
C HIS A 484 -33.68 14.93 -22.99
N LYS A 485 -33.26 14.19 -24.03
CA LYS A 485 -33.98 14.13 -25.32
C LYS A 485 -35.36 13.48 -25.23
N LYS A 486 -35.65 12.69 -24.19
CA LYS A 486 -37.00 12.17 -23.90
C LYS A 486 -37.89 13.16 -23.14
N ASN A 487 -37.36 13.92 -22.18
CA ASN A 487 -38.17 14.86 -21.39
C ASN A 487 -38.42 16.20 -22.11
N LEU A 488 -37.45 16.73 -22.87
CA LEU A 488 -37.68 17.91 -23.73
C LEU A 488 -38.87 17.71 -24.70
N LYS A 489 -39.07 16.47 -25.20
CA LYS A 489 -40.19 16.13 -26.08
C LYS A 489 -41.55 16.03 -25.37
N LYS A 490 -41.58 15.88 -24.04
CA LYS A 490 -42.82 16.01 -23.25
C LYS A 490 -43.17 17.49 -23.05
N ASP A 491 -42.19 18.31 -22.70
CA ASP A 491 -42.41 19.73 -22.46
C ASP A 491 -42.79 20.48 -23.75
N ASP A 492 -42.16 20.18 -24.89
CA ASP A 492 -42.58 20.70 -26.20
C ASP A 492 -44.04 20.35 -26.56
N ALA A 493 -44.49 19.14 -26.19
CA ALA A 493 -45.88 18.71 -26.42
C ALA A 493 -46.86 19.47 -25.51
N ILE A 494 -46.50 19.69 -24.24
CA ILE A 494 -47.28 20.47 -23.28
C ILE A 494 -47.32 21.96 -23.68
N ILE A 495 -46.21 22.52 -24.13
CA ILE A 495 -46.10 23.91 -24.61
C ILE A 495 -46.90 24.10 -25.92
N LYS A 496 -46.84 23.15 -26.87
CA LYS A 496 -47.72 23.17 -28.05
C LYS A 496 -49.19 23.03 -27.68
N ALA A 497 -49.55 22.17 -26.73
CA ALA A 497 -50.93 22.05 -26.25
C ALA A 497 -51.43 23.35 -25.60
N HIS A 498 -50.60 24.03 -24.80
CA HIS A 498 -50.93 25.32 -24.20
C HIS A 498 -51.08 26.43 -25.24
N LYS A 499 -50.13 26.58 -26.18
CA LYS A 499 -50.26 27.54 -27.30
C LYS A 499 -51.50 27.28 -28.15
N THR A 500 -51.84 26.01 -28.40
CA THR A 500 -53.03 25.63 -29.18
C THR A 500 -54.33 25.96 -28.43
N LYS A 501 -54.39 25.77 -27.10
CA LYS A 501 -55.51 26.23 -26.26
C LYS A 501 -55.64 27.75 -26.27
N GLN A 502 -54.53 28.49 -26.15
CA GLN A 502 -54.54 29.96 -26.16
C GLN A 502 -54.97 30.54 -27.52
N LEU A 503 -54.54 29.97 -28.65
CA LEU A 503 -55.05 30.40 -29.97
C LEU A 503 -56.55 30.13 -30.12
N LYS A 504 -57.05 28.97 -29.66
CA LYS A 504 -58.49 28.66 -29.73
C LYS A 504 -59.35 29.59 -28.87
N MET A 505 -58.83 30.13 -27.77
CA MET A 505 -59.55 31.16 -26.97
C MET A 505 -59.53 32.55 -27.60
N LYS A 506 -58.57 32.88 -28.47
CA LYS A 506 -58.52 34.18 -29.18
C LYS A 506 -59.41 34.25 -30.42
N ASN A 507 -59.84 33.11 -30.96
CA ASN A 507 -60.72 33.04 -32.14
C ASN A 507 -62.21 32.83 -31.78
N VAL A 508 -62.66 33.33 -30.62
CA VAL A 508 -64.10 33.48 -30.34
C VAL A 508 -64.60 34.74 -31.04
N HIS A 509 -64.75 34.67 -32.36
CA HIS A 509 -65.39 35.73 -33.12
C HIS A 509 -66.91 35.54 -33.03
N ILE A 510 -67.58 36.47 -32.35
CA ILE A 510 -69.05 36.58 -32.35
C ILE A 510 -69.46 37.23 -33.68
N PRO A 511 -70.36 36.62 -34.47
CA PRO A 511 -71.20 37.32 -35.43
C PRO A 511 -72.46 37.86 -34.73
N LEU A 512 -72.90 39.04 -35.14
CA LEU A 512 -74.27 39.54 -34.91
C LEU A 512 -75.21 39.01 -36.00
#